data_AF-A0A4V5NFW1-F1
#
_entry.id   AF-A0A4V5NFW1-F1
#
_cell.length_a   1.000
_cell.length_b   1.000
_cell.length_c   1.000
_cell.angle_alpha   90.00
_cell.angle_beta   90.00
_cell.angle_gamma   90.00
#
_symmetry.space_group_name_H-M   'P 1'
#
loop_
_entity.id
_entity.type
_entity.pdbx_description
1 polymer ?
#
loop_
_entity_poly.entity_id
_entity_poly.type
_entity_poly.pdbx_seq_one_letter_code
_entity_poly.pdbx_strand_id
1 'polypeptide(L)'
;MDDVHILIVGATGYIGGSVLSKLLSSQENAVRKCEVSALVREEERAEAMAKLGVTPIIFRDLDDVGHLRRVVSEHDVVIDMAPGYHAVASKALIAGLGDRKKRTGKEVFYIQTDGHPTLATARSLAHTPNREVYAQRTTVIGVVEAGLASGVKTYVIMSPTSYGLGSGIYNQLSIQIPILIRAALKAGRAEVIGEGK
;
A
#
# COMPACT_ATOMS: atom_id res chain seq x y z
N MET A 1 6.91 -1.23 27.22
CA MET A 1 6.24 -0.93 25.94
C MET A 1 5.78 -2.26 25.43
N ASP A 2 4.48 -2.43 25.27
CA ASP A 2 3.91 -3.65 24.71
C ASP A 2 4.43 -3.84 23.28
N ASP A 3 4.55 -5.09 22.85
CA ASP A 3 4.96 -5.42 21.47
C ASP A 3 3.90 -4.87 20.49
N VAL A 4 4.36 -4.13 19.48
CA VAL A 4 3.50 -3.48 18.49
C VAL A 4 3.38 -4.39 17.28
N HIS A 5 2.17 -4.78 16.91
CA HIS A 5 1.92 -5.66 15.77
C HIS A 5 1.61 -4.82 14.52
N ILE A 6 2.48 -4.88 13.52
CA ILE A 6 2.35 -4.18 12.24
C ILE A 6 1.88 -5.17 11.18
N LEU A 7 0.79 -4.86 10.48
CA LEU A 7 0.37 -5.57 9.27
C LEU A 7 0.76 -4.77 8.02
N ILE A 8 1.47 -5.40 7.10
CA ILE A 8 1.77 -4.85 5.78
C ILE A 8 0.84 -5.47 4.73
N VAL A 9 0.11 -4.62 4.03
CA VAL A 9 -0.66 -5.01 2.83
C VAL A 9 0.15 -4.59 1.60
N GLY A 10 0.36 -5.52 0.66
CA GLY A 10 1.16 -5.25 -0.54
C GLY A 10 2.68 -5.45 -0.37
N ALA A 11 3.11 -6.27 0.59
CA ALA A 11 4.53 -6.55 0.88
C ALA A 11 5.33 -7.15 -0.30
N THR A 12 4.65 -7.75 -1.29
CA THR A 12 5.31 -8.28 -2.51
C THR A 12 5.36 -7.28 -3.67
N GLY A 13 4.75 -6.10 -3.49
CA GLY A 13 4.80 -4.99 -4.44
C GLY A 13 6.10 -4.21 -4.35
N TYR A 14 6.29 -3.28 -5.30
CA TYR A 14 7.49 -2.46 -5.42
C TYR A 14 7.76 -1.60 -4.17
N ILE A 15 6.76 -0.80 -3.77
CA ILE A 15 6.89 0.09 -2.62
C ILE A 15 6.80 -0.73 -1.32
N GLY A 16 5.79 -1.59 -1.20
CA GLY A 16 5.59 -2.41 0.00
C GLY A 16 6.77 -3.32 0.34
N GLY A 17 7.42 -3.92 -0.67
CA GLY A 17 8.63 -4.71 -0.46
C GLY A 17 9.82 -3.89 0.04
N SER A 18 9.97 -2.66 -0.46
CA SER A 18 11.02 -1.74 -0.01
C SER A 18 10.77 -1.22 1.41
N VAL A 19 9.50 -0.94 1.76
CA VAL A 19 9.09 -0.58 3.12
C VAL A 19 9.36 -1.73 4.08
N LEU A 20 8.96 -2.95 3.74
CA LEU A 20 9.23 -4.13 4.55
C LEU A 20 10.74 -4.32 4.77
N SER A 21 11.53 -4.27 3.70
CA SER A 21 13.00 -4.35 3.76
C SER A 21 13.60 -3.29 4.70
N LYS A 22 13.07 -2.06 4.69
CA LYS A 22 13.53 -1.00 5.59
C LYS A 22 13.12 -1.21 7.04
N LEU A 23 11.91 -1.73 7.30
CA LEU A 23 11.45 -2.07 8.65
C LEU A 23 12.34 -3.17 9.25
N LEU A 24 12.62 -4.23 8.50
CA LEU A 24 13.44 -5.36 8.96
C LEU A 24 14.91 -5.00 9.19
N SER A 25 15.46 -4.05 8.41
CA SER A 25 16.85 -3.59 8.55
C SER A 25 17.03 -2.40 9.50
N SER A 26 15.94 -1.89 10.08
CA SER A 26 15.97 -0.71 10.95
C SER A 26 16.81 -0.95 12.20
N GLN A 27 17.64 0.03 12.56
CA GLN A 27 18.42 0.01 13.81
C GLN A 27 17.66 0.71 14.96
N GLU A 28 16.51 1.31 14.68
CA GLU A 28 15.69 1.99 15.67
C GLU A 28 15.05 0.98 16.63
N ASN A 29 15.35 1.11 17.93
CA ASN A 29 14.86 0.18 18.96
C ASN A 29 13.33 0.06 18.99
N ALA A 30 12.61 1.14 18.68
CA ALA A 30 11.15 1.12 18.61
C ALA A 30 10.62 0.23 17.48
N VAL A 31 11.32 0.19 16.33
CA VAL A 31 10.94 -0.63 15.17
C VAL A 31 11.36 -2.08 15.34
N ARG A 32 12.54 -2.32 15.93
CA ARG A 32 13.07 -3.69 16.15
C ARG A 32 12.24 -4.55 17.10
N LYS A 33 11.41 -3.92 17.92
CA LYS A 33 10.48 -4.60 18.85
C LYS A 33 9.10 -4.84 18.23
N CYS A 34 8.84 -4.33 17.03
CA CYS A 34 7.57 -4.57 16.37
C CYS A 34 7.55 -5.97 15.77
N GLU A 35 6.43 -6.65 15.90
CA GLU A 35 6.15 -7.86 15.14
C GLU A 35 5.56 -7.47 13.79
N VAL A 36 6.08 -8.05 12.70
CA VAL A 36 5.64 -7.71 11.35
C VAL A 36 4.92 -8.88 10.73
N SER A 37 3.67 -8.65 10.32
CA SER A 37 2.86 -9.56 9.53
C SER A 37 2.71 -9.03 8.11
N ALA A 38 2.51 -9.92 7.14
CA ALA A 38 2.27 -9.52 5.74
C ALA A 38 1.13 -10.32 5.09
N LEU A 39 0.20 -9.63 4.44
CA LEU A 39 -0.80 -10.28 3.59
C LEU A 39 -0.17 -10.79 2.28
N VAL A 40 -0.35 -12.08 2.01
CA VAL A 40 0.16 -12.75 0.81
C VAL A 40 -0.90 -13.68 0.22
N ARG A 41 -0.90 -13.87 -1.11
CA ARG A 41 -1.91 -14.68 -1.81
C ARG A 41 -1.47 -16.10 -2.13
N GLU A 42 -0.18 -16.38 -2.05
CA GLU A 42 0.45 -17.61 -2.54
C GLU A 42 1.32 -18.21 -1.44
N GLU A 43 1.30 -19.53 -1.28
CA GLU A 43 2.10 -20.26 -0.28
C GLU A 43 3.61 -20.01 -0.46
N GLU A 44 4.09 -19.97 -1.70
CA GLU A 44 5.49 -19.65 -2.00
C GLU A 44 5.91 -18.28 -1.42
N ARG A 45 5.01 -17.29 -1.48
CA ARG A 45 5.23 -15.97 -0.88
C ARG A 45 5.17 -16.02 0.63
N ALA A 46 4.29 -16.85 1.20
CA ALA A 46 4.21 -17.05 2.64
C ALA A 46 5.52 -17.63 3.19
N GLU A 47 6.06 -18.67 2.55
CA GLU A 47 7.34 -19.27 2.93
C GLU A 47 8.50 -18.27 2.83
N ALA A 48 8.53 -17.46 1.78
CA ALA A 48 9.56 -16.43 1.62
C ALA A 48 9.48 -15.36 2.72
N MET A 49 8.27 -14.93 3.11
CA MET A 49 8.07 -13.98 4.22
C MET A 49 8.49 -14.59 5.57
N ALA A 50 8.13 -15.86 5.82
CA ALA A 50 8.52 -16.55 7.04
C ALA A 50 10.04 -16.63 7.20
N LYS A 51 10.78 -16.89 6.10
CA LYS A 51 12.27 -16.88 6.09
C LYS A 51 12.88 -15.52 6.43
N LEU A 52 12.12 -14.43 6.28
CA LEU A 52 12.53 -13.07 6.65
C LEU A 52 12.14 -12.71 8.10
N GLY A 53 11.54 -13.63 8.87
CA GLY A 53 11.02 -13.34 10.21
C GLY A 53 9.71 -12.55 10.20
N VAL A 54 9.00 -12.53 9.07
CA VAL A 54 7.69 -11.89 8.92
C VAL A 54 6.62 -12.96 9.03
N THR A 55 5.57 -12.72 9.81
CA THR A 55 4.42 -13.63 9.92
C THR A 55 3.56 -13.53 8.65
N PRO A 56 3.53 -14.55 7.77
CA PRO A 56 2.69 -14.49 6.60
C PRO A 56 1.23 -14.73 6.98
N ILE A 57 0.32 -13.98 6.37
CA ILE A 57 -1.12 -14.20 6.51
C ILE A 57 -1.70 -14.37 5.12
N ILE A 58 -2.17 -15.58 4.85
CA ILE A 58 -2.75 -15.94 3.56
C ILE A 58 -4.15 -15.35 3.44
N PHE A 59 -4.43 -14.75 2.29
CA PHE A 59 -5.75 -14.24 1.93
C PHE A 59 -6.03 -14.48 0.45
N ARG A 60 -7.31 -14.56 0.09
CA ARG A 60 -7.71 -14.80 -1.31
C ARG A 60 -7.48 -13.56 -2.18
N ASP A 61 -8.15 -12.47 -1.81
CA ASP A 61 -8.15 -11.20 -2.52
C ASP A 61 -8.63 -10.06 -1.61
N LEU A 62 -8.57 -8.84 -2.13
CA LEU A 62 -8.98 -7.64 -1.41
C LEU A 62 -10.50 -7.53 -1.21
N ASP A 63 -11.28 -8.41 -1.85
CA ASP A 63 -12.73 -8.49 -1.69
C ASP A 63 -13.16 -9.39 -0.52
N ASP A 64 -12.24 -10.15 0.08
CA ASP A 64 -12.49 -10.92 1.32
C ASP A 64 -12.50 -10.02 2.56
N VAL A 65 -13.42 -9.06 2.57
CA VAL A 65 -13.57 -8.03 3.61
C VAL A 65 -13.74 -8.61 5.01
N GLY A 66 -14.42 -9.75 5.12
CA GLY A 66 -14.64 -10.43 6.39
C GLY A 66 -13.33 -10.96 6.98
N HIS A 67 -12.49 -11.59 6.15
CA HIS A 67 -11.18 -12.05 6.57
C HIS A 67 -10.23 -10.89 6.87
N LEU A 68 -10.18 -9.88 6.00
CA LEU A 68 -9.34 -8.69 6.21
C LEU A 68 -9.65 -8.01 7.55
N ARG A 69 -10.93 -7.79 7.87
CA ARG A 69 -11.35 -7.17 9.13
C ARG A 69 -10.90 -7.98 10.35
N ARG A 70 -11.08 -9.31 10.32
CA ARG A 70 -10.66 -10.22 11.41
C ARG A 70 -9.15 -10.26 11.60
N VAL A 71 -8.39 -10.31 10.52
CA VAL A 71 -6.93 -10.28 10.58
C VAL A 71 -6.47 -8.96 11.20
N VAL A 72 -7.01 -7.84 10.73
CA VAL A 72 -6.58 -6.52 11.18
C VAL A 72 -6.95 -6.22 12.63
N SER A 73 -8.02 -6.80 13.18
CA SER A 73 -8.36 -6.61 14.60
C SER A 73 -7.28 -7.10 15.57
N GLU A 74 -6.35 -7.93 15.09
CA GLU A 74 -5.22 -8.42 15.86
C GLU A 74 -3.96 -7.54 15.76
N HIS A 75 -3.99 -6.43 15.00
CA HIS A 75 -2.83 -5.58 14.72
C HIS A 75 -3.03 -4.13 15.18
N ASP A 76 -1.96 -3.48 15.64
CA ASP A 76 -1.98 -2.09 16.12
C ASP A 76 -1.80 -1.08 14.98
N VAL A 77 -1.01 -1.45 13.97
CA VAL A 77 -0.67 -0.61 12.83
C VAL A 77 -0.93 -1.38 11.53
N VAL A 78 -1.60 -0.75 10.58
CA VAL A 78 -1.70 -1.24 9.20
C VAL A 78 -0.97 -0.29 8.27
N ILE A 79 -0.06 -0.83 7.47
CA ILE A 79 0.61 -0.12 6.38
C ILE A 79 0.07 -0.69 5.06
N ASP A 80 -0.85 0.06 4.44
CA ASP A 80 -1.53 -0.31 3.21
C ASP A 80 -0.82 0.24 1.98
N MET A 81 -0.14 -0.66 1.27
CA MET A 81 0.60 -0.41 0.04
C MET A 81 -0.02 -1.18 -1.15
N ALA A 82 -1.26 -1.68 -0.99
CA ALA A 82 -2.05 -2.22 -2.08
C ALA A 82 -2.53 -1.08 -3.01
N PRO A 83 -3.10 -1.42 -4.18
CA PRO A 83 -3.58 -0.40 -5.11
C PRO A 83 -4.61 0.53 -4.46
N GLY A 84 -4.30 1.84 -4.43
CA GLY A 84 -5.08 2.89 -3.75
C GLY A 84 -6.48 3.17 -4.31
N TYR A 85 -7.02 2.32 -5.18
CA TYR A 85 -8.36 2.44 -5.74
C TYR A 85 -9.36 1.38 -5.21
N HIS A 86 -8.94 0.51 -4.27
CA HIS A 86 -9.80 -0.54 -3.70
C HIS A 86 -10.49 -0.11 -2.39
N ALA A 87 -11.37 0.90 -2.46
CA ALA A 87 -12.00 1.49 -1.27
C ALA A 87 -12.67 0.49 -0.32
N VAL A 88 -13.25 -0.58 -0.85
CA VAL A 88 -13.92 -1.63 -0.06
C VAL A 88 -12.94 -2.32 0.90
N ALA A 89 -11.72 -2.57 0.44
CA ALA A 89 -10.69 -3.24 1.24
C ALA A 89 -10.16 -2.30 2.32
N SER A 90 -9.79 -1.07 1.94
CA SER A 90 -9.28 -0.07 2.88
C SER A 90 -10.29 0.21 4.01
N LYS A 91 -11.59 0.27 3.70
CA LYS A 91 -12.65 0.39 4.71
C LYS A 91 -12.73 -0.83 5.63
N ALA A 92 -12.55 -2.04 5.11
CA ALA A 92 -12.52 -3.26 5.92
C ALA A 92 -11.30 -3.31 6.86
N LEU A 93 -10.13 -2.89 6.38
CA LEU A 93 -8.92 -2.77 7.20
C LEU A 93 -9.14 -1.76 8.34
N ILE A 94 -9.65 -0.56 8.05
CA ILE A 94 -9.94 0.47 9.05
C ILE A 94 -11.00 -0.02 10.06
N ALA A 95 -12.03 -0.72 9.60
CA ALA A 95 -13.04 -1.30 10.49
C ALA A 95 -12.41 -2.33 11.47
N GLY A 96 -11.47 -3.15 11.00
CA GLY A 96 -10.73 -4.10 11.86
C GLY A 96 -9.91 -3.37 12.93
N LEU A 97 -9.22 -2.29 12.57
CA LEU A 97 -8.50 -1.45 13.53
C LEU A 97 -9.47 -0.82 14.54
N GLY A 98 -10.63 -0.34 14.07
CA GLY A 98 -11.70 0.17 14.92
C GLY A 98 -12.20 -0.86 15.93
N ASP A 99 -12.35 -2.12 15.52
CA ASP A 99 -12.72 -3.22 16.43
C ASP A 99 -11.64 -3.47 17.48
N ARG A 100 -10.36 -3.47 17.09
CA ARG A 100 -9.25 -3.58 18.03
C ARG A 100 -9.30 -2.45 19.05
N LYS A 101 -9.41 -1.20 18.59
CA LYS A 101 -9.46 -0.02 19.46
C LYS A 101 -10.59 -0.10 20.48
N LYS A 102 -11.79 -0.51 20.04
CA LYS A 102 -12.94 -0.73 20.95
C LYS A 102 -12.66 -1.83 21.98
N ARG A 103 -12.00 -2.92 21.57
CA ARG A 103 -11.70 -4.08 22.42
C ARG A 103 -10.59 -3.80 23.44
N THR A 104 -9.55 -3.05 23.06
CA THR A 104 -8.33 -2.88 23.87
C THR A 104 -8.20 -1.50 24.50
N GLY A 105 -8.93 -0.50 24.01
CA GLY A 105 -8.75 0.91 24.37
C GLY A 105 -7.45 1.54 23.86
N LYS A 106 -6.60 0.80 23.15
CA LYS A 106 -5.32 1.28 22.64
C LYS A 106 -5.49 2.07 21.35
N GLU A 107 -4.57 3.03 21.14
CA GLU A 107 -4.49 3.73 19.86
C GLU A 107 -4.03 2.79 18.74
N VAL A 108 -4.61 2.99 17.56
CA VAL A 108 -4.34 2.20 16.36
C VAL A 108 -4.15 3.13 15.16
N PHE A 109 -3.33 2.69 14.21
CA PHE A 109 -2.84 3.54 13.13
C PHE A 109 -3.05 2.88 11.78
N TYR A 110 -3.64 3.62 10.84
CA TYR A 110 -3.75 3.22 9.45
C TYR A 110 -2.91 4.16 8.59
N ILE A 111 -1.95 3.62 7.86
CA ILE A 111 -1.07 4.38 6.96
C ILE A 111 -1.27 3.81 5.57
N GLN A 112 -1.73 4.62 4.63
CA GLN A 112 -1.90 4.23 3.23
C GLN A 112 -0.99 5.07 2.34
N THR A 113 -0.36 4.45 1.35
CA THR A 113 0.16 5.21 0.21
C THR A 113 -0.87 5.30 -0.89
N ASP A 114 -1.06 6.50 -1.43
CA ASP A 114 -1.76 6.71 -2.69
C ASP A 114 -0.82 7.34 -3.73
N GLY A 115 -1.13 7.11 -5.00
CA GLY A 115 -0.36 7.61 -6.14
C GLY A 115 -0.92 8.93 -6.67
N HIS A 116 -0.03 9.84 -7.03
CA HIS A 116 -0.35 10.94 -7.94
C HIS A 116 -0.83 10.39 -9.31
N PRO A 117 -1.78 11.04 -10.01
CA PRO A 117 -2.18 10.61 -11.36
C PRO A 117 -0.94 10.47 -12.24
N THR A 118 -0.82 9.34 -12.91
CA THR A 118 0.33 9.05 -13.77
C THR A 118 0.19 9.77 -15.11
N LEU A 119 1.26 9.80 -15.90
CA LEU A 119 1.26 10.31 -17.26
C LEU A 119 0.18 9.64 -18.15
N ALA A 120 -0.16 8.38 -17.85
CA ALA A 120 -1.24 7.65 -18.54
C ALA A 120 -2.63 8.25 -18.25
N THR A 121 -2.83 8.76 -17.03
CA THR A 121 -4.03 9.50 -16.62
C THR A 121 -4.04 10.91 -17.21
N ALA A 122 -2.88 11.55 -17.38
CA ALA A 122 -2.79 12.84 -18.08
C ALA A 122 -3.26 12.76 -19.56
N ARG A 123 -3.02 11.62 -20.24
CA ARG A 123 -3.48 11.41 -21.62
C ARG A 123 -5.00 11.26 -21.72
N SER A 124 -5.69 10.70 -20.71
CA SER A 124 -7.16 10.70 -20.68
C SER A 124 -7.72 12.08 -20.32
N LEU A 125 -7.08 12.78 -19.37
CA LEU A 125 -7.51 14.10 -18.90
C LEU A 125 -7.30 15.24 -19.92
N ALA A 126 -6.35 15.09 -20.85
CA ALA A 126 -6.13 16.08 -21.90
C ALA A 126 -7.24 16.10 -22.97
N HIS A 127 -8.11 15.08 -23.04
CA HIS A 127 -9.09 14.90 -24.13
C HIS A 127 -10.54 14.70 -23.68
N THR A 128 -10.85 14.75 -22.38
CA THR A 128 -12.24 14.68 -21.90
C THR A 128 -12.60 15.92 -21.05
N PRO A 129 -13.58 16.75 -21.49
CA PRO A 129 -14.06 17.90 -20.71
C PRO A 129 -14.92 17.48 -19.51
N ASN A 130 -15.08 16.18 -19.28
CA ASN A 130 -15.85 15.63 -18.18
C ASN A 130 -14.91 15.34 -17.01
N ARG A 131 -15.20 15.92 -15.84
CA ARG A 131 -14.55 15.57 -14.57
C ARG A 131 -14.85 14.10 -14.25
N GLU A 132 -14.06 13.18 -14.79
CA GLU A 132 -14.20 11.77 -14.49
C GLU A 132 -14.02 11.55 -12.97
N VAL A 133 -14.85 10.67 -12.43
CA VAL A 133 -14.78 10.22 -11.03
C VAL A 133 -13.42 9.55 -10.84
N TYR A 134 -12.46 10.28 -10.28
CA TYR A 134 -11.13 9.75 -9.98
C TYR A 134 -11.28 8.73 -8.84
N ALA A 135 -11.25 7.43 -9.19
CA ALA A 135 -11.47 6.32 -8.26
C ALA A 135 -10.54 6.37 -7.03
N GLN A 136 -9.31 6.86 -7.24
CA GLN A 136 -8.32 7.07 -6.18
C GLN A 136 -8.76 8.18 -5.21
N ARG A 137 -9.28 9.33 -5.68
CA ARG A 137 -9.82 10.39 -4.79
C ARG A 137 -11.05 9.92 -4.04
N THR A 138 -11.92 9.15 -4.68
CA THR A 138 -13.08 8.53 -4.03
C THR A 138 -12.63 7.59 -2.90
N THR A 139 -11.57 6.82 -3.15
CA THR A 139 -10.98 5.91 -2.16
C THR A 139 -10.36 6.68 -0.99
N VAL A 140 -9.53 7.69 -1.26
CA VAL A 140 -8.89 8.51 -0.21
C VAL A 140 -9.93 9.21 0.67
N ILE A 141 -10.99 9.78 0.10
CA ILE A 141 -12.09 10.38 0.87
C ILE A 141 -12.74 9.31 1.76
N GLY A 142 -13.10 8.16 1.17
CA GLY A 142 -13.73 7.07 1.92
C GLY A 142 -12.85 6.50 3.04
N VAL A 143 -11.52 6.55 2.89
CA VAL A 143 -10.54 6.15 3.90
C VAL A 143 -10.49 7.13 5.06
N VAL A 144 -10.44 8.43 4.76
CA VAL A 144 -10.44 9.48 5.79
C VAL A 144 -11.75 9.45 6.57
N GLU A 145 -12.89 9.37 5.88
CA GLU A 145 -14.21 9.26 6.51
C GLU A 145 -14.33 8.02 7.41
N ALA A 146 -13.89 6.85 6.93
CA ALA A 146 -13.91 5.62 7.70
C ALA A 146 -12.99 5.70 8.95
N GLY A 147 -11.83 6.35 8.81
CA GLY A 147 -10.90 6.59 9.91
C GLY A 147 -11.53 7.43 11.01
N LEU A 148 -12.11 8.58 10.62
CA LEU A 148 -12.83 9.48 11.53
C LEU A 148 -14.00 8.76 12.23
N ALA A 149 -14.82 8.04 11.48
CA ALA A 149 -15.98 7.31 12.03
C ALA A 149 -15.58 6.19 13.00
N SER A 150 -14.40 5.58 12.81
CA SER A 150 -13.92 4.46 13.63
C SER A 150 -12.98 4.90 14.76
N GLY A 151 -12.65 6.20 14.84
CA GLY A 151 -11.67 6.73 15.78
C GLY A 151 -10.23 6.24 15.53
N VAL A 152 -9.93 5.76 14.32
CA VAL A 152 -8.62 5.25 13.90
C VAL A 152 -7.77 6.43 13.42
N LYS A 153 -6.49 6.48 13.83
CA LYS A 153 -5.56 7.51 13.34
C LYS A 153 -5.11 7.17 11.93
N THR A 154 -5.68 7.85 10.95
CA THR A 154 -5.48 7.57 9.52
C THR A 154 -4.55 8.59 8.88
N TYR A 155 -3.54 8.10 8.16
CA TYR A 155 -2.57 8.88 7.40
C TYR A 155 -2.56 8.40 5.95
N VAL A 156 -2.70 9.34 5.01
CA VAL A 156 -2.59 9.06 3.57
C VAL A 156 -1.37 9.79 3.03
N ILE A 157 -0.40 9.04 2.50
CA ILE A 157 0.83 9.56 1.92
C ILE A 157 0.63 9.65 0.41
N MET A 158 0.50 10.88 -0.10
CA MET A 158 0.46 11.16 -1.53
C MET A 158 1.87 11.04 -2.11
N SER A 159 2.18 9.89 -2.69
CA SER A 159 3.50 9.59 -3.20
C SER A 159 3.70 10.27 -4.57
N PRO A 160 4.86 10.92 -4.81
CA PRO A 160 5.22 11.39 -6.14
C PRO A 160 5.55 10.19 -7.05
N THR A 161 5.98 10.47 -8.28
CA THR A 161 6.54 9.44 -9.17
C THR A 161 7.65 8.69 -8.43
N SER A 162 7.37 7.43 -8.06
CA SER A 162 8.31 6.56 -7.35
C SER A 162 9.15 5.80 -8.37
N TYR A 163 10.47 5.90 -8.26
CA TYR A 163 11.42 5.30 -9.20
C TYR A 163 12.71 4.84 -8.51
N GLY A 164 13.56 4.13 -9.26
CA GLY A 164 14.77 3.49 -8.77
C GLY A 164 14.58 1.99 -8.54
N LEU A 165 15.61 1.33 -8.03
CA LEU A 165 15.58 -0.08 -7.68
C LEU A 165 14.98 -0.25 -6.27
N GLY A 166 13.96 -1.10 -6.17
CA GLY A 166 13.38 -1.48 -4.89
C GLY A 166 14.27 -2.47 -4.14
N SER A 167 14.18 -2.47 -2.82
CA SER A 167 14.97 -3.35 -1.95
C SER A 167 14.20 -4.57 -1.43
N GLY A 168 12.96 -4.76 -1.91
CA GLY A 168 12.15 -5.94 -1.61
C GLY A 168 12.63 -7.19 -2.33
N ILE A 169 12.24 -8.37 -1.83
CA ILE A 169 12.65 -9.66 -2.40
C ILE A 169 11.88 -10.09 -3.65
N TYR A 170 10.79 -9.39 -3.99
CA TYR A 170 9.95 -9.67 -5.16
C TYR A 170 10.06 -8.56 -6.20
N ASN A 171 9.06 -7.68 -6.30
CA ASN A 171 9.07 -6.64 -7.31
C ASN A 171 10.06 -5.52 -6.93
N GLN A 172 11.14 -5.38 -7.70
CA GLN A 172 12.16 -4.34 -7.52
C GLN A 172 12.08 -3.23 -8.57
N LEU A 173 11.15 -3.32 -9.52
CA LEU A 173 11.01 -2.36 -10.60
C LEU A 173 9.77 -1.47 -10.41
N SER A 174 9.99 -0.16 -10.53
CA SER A 174 8.91 0.81 -10.69
C SER A 174 8.15 0.58 -12.01
N ILE A 175 7.00 1.23 -12.17
CA ILE A 175 6.15 1.04 -13.36
C ILE A 175 6.51 2.05 -14.46
N GLN A 176 6.43 3.34 -14.14
CA GLN A 176 6.45 4.42 -15.13
C GLN A 176 7.79 4.51 -15.87
N ILE A 177 8.91 4.50 -15.15
CA ILE A 177 10.24 4.64 -15.77
C ILE A 177 10.58 3.45 -16.68
N PRO A 178 10.40 2.17 -16.27
CA PRO A 178 10.61 1.04 -17.18
C PRO A 178 9.68 1.04 -18.40
N ILE A 179 8.45 1.53 -18.28
CA ILE A 179 7.55 1.69 -19.44
C ILE A 179 8.14 2.71 -20.43
N LEU A 180 8.58 3.87 -19.94
CA LEU A 180 9.17 4.92 -20.79
C LEU A 180 10.48 4.45 -21.45
N ILE A 181 11.34 3.73 -20.72
CA ILE A 181 12.57 3.14 -21.26
C ILE A 181 12.23 2.16 -22.38
N ARG A 182 11.29 1.23 -22.17
CA ARG A 182 10.89 0.26 -23.19
C ARG A 182 10.29 0.93 -24.41
N ALA A 183 9.47 1.97 -24.23
CA ALA A 183 8.90 2.74 -25.32
C ALA A 183 10.00 3.44 -26.15
N ALA A 184 10.96 4.10 -25.49
CA ALA A 184 12.06 4.77 -26.16
C ALA A 184 12.97 3.80 -26.92
N LEU A 185 13.30 2.65 -26.31
CA LEU A 185 14.07 1.59 -26.97
C LEU A 185 13.36 1.06 -28.22
N LYS A 186 12.04 0.85 -28.13
CA LYS A 186 11.22 0.41 -29.27
C LYS A 186 11.15 1.47 -30.38
N ALA A 187 11.07 2.75 -30.01
CA ALA A 187 11.03 3.86 -30.96
C ALA A 187 12.42 4.24 -31.52
N GLY A 188 13.51 3.72 -30.93
CA GLY A 188 14.89 4.12 -31.25
C GLY A 188 15.26 5.54 -30.80
N ARG A 189 14.38 6.21 -30.05
CA ARG A 189 14.55 7.58 -29.56
C ARG A 189 13.64 7.84 -28.36
N ALA A 190 13.99 8.83 -27.54
CA ALA A 190 13.06 9.34 -26.53
C ALA A 190 11.90 10.07 -27.21
N GLU A 191 10.69 9.85 -26.70
CA GLU A 191 9.47 10.50 -27.19
C GLU A 191 8.95 11.49 -26.15
N VAL A 192 8.47 12.64 -26.62
CA VAL A 192 7.94 13.72 -25.79
C VAL A 192 6.45 13.88 -26.08
N ILE A 193 5.65 14.05 -25.02
CA ILE A 193 4.24 14.39 -25.14
C ILE A 193 4.11 15.91 -25.16
N GLY A 194 3.38 16.45 -26.14
CA GLY A 194 3.21 17.89 -26.31
C GLY A 194 4.38 18.56 -27.03
N GLU A 195 4.57 19.86 -26.82
CA GLU A 195 5.55 20.64 -27.58
C GLU A 195 7.01 20.38 -27.17
N GLY A 196 7.23 19.79 -25.98
CA GLY A 196 8.57 19.47 -25.49
C GLY A 196 9.49 20.67 -25.30
N LYS A 197 8.89 21.85 -25.03
CA LYS A 197 9.58 23.12 -24.81
C LYS A 197 9.65 23.44 -23.32
#